data_AF-A0A956EIZ6-F1
#
_entry.id   AF-A0A956EIZ6-F1
#
_cell.length_a   1.000
_cell.length_b   1.000
_cell.length_c   1.000
_cell.angle_alpha   90.00
_cell.angle_beta   90.00
_cell.angle_gamma   90.00
#
_symmetry.space_group_name_H-M   'P 1'
#
loop_
_entity.id
_entity.type
_entity.pdbx_description
1 polymer ?
#
loop_
_entity_poly.entity_id
_entity_poly.type
_entity_poly.pdbx_seq_one_letter_code
_entity_poly.pdbx_strand_id
1 'polypeptide(L)'
;FLPVIPCMAILAACAAGESIGAPSRGSRWRGGLLLAPALGWSLLGPHAGIGAALRKVDHHRQRILARLRVASYLGANLDRQASVAVGDVGVIGYVLPNPIADAFGLNSREFTGRFALHRKRWVDHIVRQRPDAIVLVSKSLHEERGAYRTDDHFAAHPIFRQDYVFEEAVAGPSGYHYRIYLHRRTPHRRAEPRRLPRIEGGDLVRDAERLRLAIAREG
;
A
#
# COMPACT_ATOMS: atom_id res chain seq x y z
N PHE A 1 -5.49 7.85 11.01
CA PHE A 1 -6.03 8.57 12.17
C PHE A 1 -5.66 7.79 13.42
N LEU A 2 -4.55 8.21 14.05
CA LEU A 2 -4.20 7.86 15.43
C LEU A 2 -5.38 8.18 16.35
N PRO A 3 -5.43 7.65 17.58
CA PRO A 3 -6.55 7.86 18.47
C PRO A 3 -6.40 9.25 19.10
N VAL A 4 -6.66 10.29 18.30
CA VAL A 4 -6.72 11.69 18.72
C VAL A 4 -7.76 11.83 19.84
N ILE A 5 -8.82 11.03 19.81
CA ILE A 5 -9.92 11.07 20.77
C ILE A 5 -9.48 10.76 22.21
N PRO A 6 -8.79 9.65 22.53
CA PRO A 6 -8.30 9.44 23.90
C PRO A 6 -7.20 10.43 24.31
N CYS A 7 -6.35 10.91 23.40
CA CYS A 7 -5.41 11.99 23.73
C CYS A 7 -6.16 13.28 24.09
N MET A 8 -7.18 13.65 23.33
CA MET A 8 -8.05 14.80 23.60
C MET A 8 -8.88 14.61 24.87
N ALA A 9 -9.31 13.39 25.18
CA ALA A 9 -10.05 13.08 26.41
C ALA A 9 -9.15 13.17 27.66
N ILE A 10 -7.90 12.70 27.56
CA ILE A 10 -6.90 12.86 28.61
C ILE A 10 -6.56 14.34 28.79
N LEU A 11 -6.31 15.08 27.70
CA LEU A 11 -6.04 16.51 27.75
C LEU A 11 -7.23 17.31 28.32
N ALA A 12 -8.46 16.98 27.95
CA ALA A 12 -9.66 17.61 28.49
C ALA A 12 -9.85 17.28 30.00
N ALA A 13 -9.54 16.06 30.42
CA ALA A 13 -9.57 15.68 31.83
C ALA A 13 -8.49 16.40 32.66
N CYS A 14 -7.29 16.57 32.10
CA CYS A 14 -6.21 17.36 32.72
C CYS A 14 -6.59 18.85 32.80
N ALA A 15 -7.11 19.44 31.72
CA ALA A 15 -7.51 20.85 31.66
C ALA A 15 -8.70 21.19 32.58
N ALA A 16 -9.65 20.27 32.74
CA ALA A 16 -10.75 20.41 33.69
C ALA A 16 -10.31 20.31 35.16
N GLY A 17 -9.13 19.72 35.42
CA GLY A 17 -8.54 19.64 36.76
C GLY A 17 -7.92 20.94 37.25
N GLU A 18 -7.51 21.83 36.34
CA GLU A 18 -6.86 23.11 36.68
C GLU A 18 -7.84 24.29 36.80
N SER A 19 -9.01 24.20 36.17
CA SER A 19 -9.96 25.31 36.05
C SER A 19 -11.06 25.33 37.13
N ILE A 20 -11.10 24.33 38.03
CA ILE A 20 -12.08 24.26 39.12
C ILE A 20 -11.33 24.35 40.44
N GLY A 21 -11.47 25.49 41.12
CA GLY A 21 -10.83 25.79 42.41
C GLY A 21 -10.94 24.64 43.42
N ALA A 22 -9.85 24.44 44.17
CA ALA A 22 -9.63 23.39 45.18
C ALA A 22 -10.87 22.54 45.53
N PRO A 23 -11.13 21.44 44.80
CA PRO A 23 -12.27 20.58 45.08
C PRO A 23 -12.09 19.92 46.45
N SER A 24 -13.13 19.95 47.27
CA SER A 24 -13.21 19.19 48.52
C SER A 24 -12.87 17.72 48.26
N ARG A 25 -12.14 17.07 49.20
CA ARG A 25 -11.57 15.72 49.06
C ARG A 25 -12.55 14.63 48.53
N GLY A 26 -13.86 14.82 48.65
CA GLY A 26 -14.89 13.88 48.17
C GLY A 26 -15.32 14.04 46.70
N SER A 27 -15.12 15.20 46.06
CA SER A 27 -15.66 15.49 44.72
C SER A 27 -14.79 14.92 43.57
N ARG A 28 -13.48 14.76 43.81
CA ARG A 28 -12.51 14.29 42.81
C ARG A 28 -12.78 12.87 42.29
N TRP A 29 -13.41 12.01 43.10
CA TRP A 29 -13.67 10.62 42.73
C TRP A 29 -14.85 10.44 41.77
N ARG A 30 -15.83 11.36 41.78
CA ARG A 30 -17.03 11.24 40.94
C ARG A 30 -16.77 11.55 39.47
N GLY A 31 -15.86 12.49 39.17
CA GLY A 31 -15.49 12.85 37.80
C GLY A 31 -14.71 11.74 37.07
N GLY A 32 -13.78 11.07 37.77
CA GLY A 32 -13.00 9.97 37.19
C GLY A 32 -13.84 8.75 36.81
N LEU A 33 -14.89 8.45 37.58
CA LEU A 33 -15.79 7.33 37.34
C LEU A 33 -16.65 7.47 36.07
N LEU A 34 -16.95 8.70 35.63
CA LEU A 34 -17.75 8.95 34.43
C LEU A 34 -16.92 8.86 33.13
N LEU A 35 -15.61 9.14 33.18
CA LEU A 35 -14.72 9.05 32.02
C LEU A 35 -14.16 7.63 31.79
N ALA A 36 -14.05 6.82 32.84
CA ALA A 36 -13.58 5.44 32.76
C ALA A 36 -14.35 4.57 31.74
N PRO A 37 -15.69 4.56 31.69
CA PRO A 37 -16.42 3.76 30.70
C PRO A 37 -16.26 4.30 29.27
N ALA A 38 -16.15 5.61 29.07
CA ALA A 38 -15.93 6.20 27.75
C ALA A 38 -14.53 5.87 27.20
N LEU A 39 -13.51 5.91 28.06
CA LEU A 39 -12.15 5.47 27.73
C LEU A 39 -12.08 3.95 27.54
N GLY A 40 -12.72 3.17 28.41
CA GLY A 40 -12.83 1.72 28.28
C GLY A 40 -13.48 1.31 26.96
N TRP A 41 -14.60 1.94 26.59
CA TRP A 41 -15.26 1.71 25.30
C TRP A 41 -14.40 2.16 24.11
N SER A 42 -13.68 3.28 24.23
CA SER A 42 -12.79 3.75 23.17
C SER A 42 -11.57 2.86 22.97
N LEU A 43 -11.06 2.23 24.04
CA LEU A 43 -9.89 1.34 24.01
C LEU A 43 -10.24 -0.11 23.67
N LEU A 44 -11.40 -0.59 24.11
CA LEU A 44 -11.84 -1.98 23.97
C LEU A 44 -12.90 -2.17 22.88
N GLY A 45 -13.47 -1.08 22.37
CA GLY A 45 -14.53 -1.12 21.36
C GLY A 45 -14.07 -1.83 20.09
N PRO A 46 -14.90 -2.69 19.48
CA PRO A 46 -14.50 -3.57 18.38
C PRO A 46 -14.06 -2.82 17.11
N HIS A 47 -14.50 -1.56 16.93
CA HIS A 47 -14.25 -0.76 15.73
C HIS A 47 -13.21 0.37 15.91
N ALA A 48 -12.97 0.80 17.15
CA ALA A 48 -12.12 1.95 17.46
C ALA A 48 -11.02 1.66 18.50
N GLY A 49 -11.07 0.49 19.14
CA GLY A 49 -10.14 0.09 20.19
C GLY A 49 -8.75 -0.32 19.70
N ILE A 50 -7.89 -0.63 20.67
CA ILE A 50 -6.51 -1.09 20.46
C ILE A 50 -6.49 -2.29 19.51
N GLY A 51 -7.43 -3.24 19.67
CA GLY A 51 -7.54 -4.38 18.76
C GLY A 51 -7.80 -3.98 17.30
N ALA A 52 -8.65 -2.98 17.06
CA ALA A 52 -8.89 -2.46 15.71
C ALA A 52 -7.66 -1.72 15.15
N ALA A 53 -6.94 -0.98 16.00
CA ALA A 53 -5.69 -0.34 15.63
C ALA A 53 -4.62 -1.38 15.27
N LEU A 54 -4.44 -2.43 16.08
CA LEU A 54 -3.49 -3.52 15.82
C LEU A 54 -3.83 -4.26 14.52
N ARG A 55 -5.12 -4.55 14.26
CA ARG A 55 -5.54 -5.13 12.97
C ARG A 55 -5.22 -4.22 11.78
N LYS A 56 -5.38 -2.89 11.93
CA LYS A 56 -5.00 -1.92 10.89
C LYS A 56 -3.48 -1.88 10.66
N VAL A 57 -2.70 -1.92 11.74
CA VAL A 57 -1.23 -1.99 11.66
C VAL A 57 -0.78 -3.26 10.97
N ASP A 58 -1.32 -4.41 11.38
CA ASP A 58 -1.02 -5.70 10.77
C ASP A 58 -1.42 -5.74 9.29
N HIS A 59 -2.63 -5.25 8.96
CA HIS A 59 -3.05 -5.09 7.57
C HIS A 59 -2.07 -4.22 6.77
N HIS A 60 -1.60 -3.10 7.32
CA HIS A 60 -0.62 -2.25 6.64
C HIS A 60 0.73 -2.94 6.46
N ARG A 61 1.21 -3.65 7.49
CA ARG A 61 2.43 -4.48 7.44
C ARG A 61 2.34 -5.51 6.32
N GLN A 62 1.24 -6.24 6.23
CA GLN A 62 1.01 -7.22 5.18
C GLN A 62 0.98 -6.59 3.78
N ARG A 63 0.42 -5.38 3.61
CA ARG A 63 0.50 -4.65 2.33
C ARG A 63 1.94 -4.30 1.96
N ILE A 64 2.75 -3.83 2.92
CA ILE A 64 4.17 -3.53 2.68
C ILE A 64 4.92 -4.79 2.23
N LEU A 65 4.71 -5.92 2.92
CA LEU A 65 5.33 -7.18 2.57
C LEU A 65 4.96 -7.67 1.16
N ALA A 66 3.68 -7.60 0.80
CA ALA A 66 3.22 -7.96 -0.53
C ALA A 66 3.89 -7.08 -1.61
N ARG A 67 3.98 -5.77 -1.37
CA ARG A 67 4.67 -4.83 -2.27
C ARG A 67 6.17 -5.11 -2.39
N LEU A 68 6.86 -5.42 -1.30
CA LEU A 68 8.28 -5.82 -1.34
C LEU A 68 8.45 -7.11 -2.16
N ARG A 69 7.53 -8.08 -2.05
CA ARG A 69 7.54 -9.30 -2.87
C ARG A 69 7.31 -9.00 -4.35
N VAL A 70 6.40 -8.09 -4.69
CA VAL A 70 6.20 -7.62 -6.07
C VAL A 70 7.48 -6.98 -6.60
N ALA A 71 8.10 -6.09 -5.84
CA ALA A 71 9.34 -5.44 -6.27
C ALA A 71 10.50 -6.44 -6.42
N SER A 72 10.61 -7.40 -5.51
CA SER A 72 11.56 -8.51 -5.61
C SER A 72 11.33 -9.33 -6.88
N TYR A 73 10.07 -9.69 -7.17
CA TYR A 73 9.73 -10.41 -8.40
C TYR A 73 10.14 -9.63 -9.65
N LEU A 74 9.75 -8.35 -9.74
CA LEU A 74 10.07 -7.50 -10.90
C LEU A 74 11.58 -7.32 -11.06
N GLY A 75 12.31 -7.03 -9.97
CA GLY A 75 13.76 -6.84 -10.00
C GLY A 75 14.55 -8.09 -10.38
N ALA A 76 14.00 -9.29 -10.16
CA ALA A 76 14.62 -10.54 -10.58
C ALA A 76 14.34 -10.89 -12.05
N ASN A 77 13.24 -10.40 -12.63
CA ASN A 77 12.71 -10.85 -13.92
C ASN A 77 12.75 -9.80 -15.03
N LEU A 78 13.03 -8.53 -14.72
CA LEU A 78 13.08 -7.44 -15.69
C LEU A 78 14.48 -6.81 -15.78
N ASP A 79 14.80 -6.27 -16.96
CA ASP A 79 15.94 -5.38 -17.12
C ASP A 79 15.73 -4.11 -16.28
N ARG A 80 16.81 -3.45 -15.82
CA ARG A 80 16.71 -2.23 -15.02
C ARG A 80 16.12 -1.05 -15.78
N GLN A 81 16.28 -1.02 -17.09
CA GLN A 81 15.71 0.01 -17.96
C GLN A 81 14.26 -0.30 -18.34
N ALA A 82 13.77 -1.52 -18.04
CA ALA A 82 12.40 -1.90 -18.32
C ALA A 82 11.44 -1.01 -17.52
N SER A 83 10.44 -0.48 -18.21
CA SER A 83 9.46 0.43 -17.63
C SER A 83 8.30 -0.34 -17.00
N VAL A 84 7.80 0.12 -15.85
CA VAL A 84 6.75 -0.58 -15.11
C VAL A 84 5.63 0.39 -14.77
N ALA A 85 4.38 0.02 -15.05
CA ALA A 85 3.22 0.73 -14.48
C ALA A 85 2.69 -0.01 -13.26
N VAL A 86 2.46 0.70 -12.16
CA VAL A 86 1.99 0.10 -10.90
C VAL A 86 0.80 0.89 -10.38
N GLY A 87 -0.32 0.21 -10.14
CA GLY A 87 -1.52 0.81 -9.52
C GLY A 87 -1.22 1.29 -8.11
N ASP A 88 -0.90 0.36 -7.22
CA ASP A 88 -0.60 0.64 -5.82
C ASP A 88 0.91 0.65 -5.54
N VAL A 89 1.59 1.74 -5.93
CA VAL A 89 3.05 1.87 -5.90
C VAL A 89 3.63 1.59 -4.50
N GLY A 90 3.26 2.39 -3.49
CA GLY A 90 3.79 2.28 -2.13
C GLY A 90 5.32 2.12 -2.08
N VAL A 91 5.79 1.12 -1.33
CA VAL A 91 7.24 0.85 -1.18
C VAL A 91 7.91 0.32 -2.46
N ILE A 92 7.14 -0.13 -3.48
CA ILE A 92 7.71 -0.62 -4.76
C ILE A 92 8.54 0.48 -5.40
N GLY A 93 8.01 1.70 -5.47
CA GLY A 93 8.70 2.85 -6.06
C GLY A 93 9.94 3.32 -5.31
N TYR A 94 10.17 2.83 -4.09
CA TYR A 94 11.37 3.13 -3.31
C TYR A 94 12.48 2.10 -3.50
N VAL A 95 12.12 0.83 -3.68
CA VAL A 95 13.08 -0.29 -3.71
C VAL A 95 13.40 -0.77 -5.13
N LEU A 96 12.46 -0.63 -6.06
CA LEU A 96 12.64 -1.04 -7.45
C LEU A 96 13.32 0.09 -8.24
N PRO A 97 14.47 -0.14 -8.88
CA PRO A 97 15.21 0.91 -9.60
C PRO A 97 14.60 1.25 -10.97
N ASN A 98 13.65 0.46 -11.44
CA ASN A 98 13.02 0.61 -12.74
C ASN A 98 12.26 1.94 -12.86
N PRO A 99 12.18 2.55 -14.06
CA PRO A 99 11.24 3.63 -14.34
C PRO A 99 9.81 3.19 -14.02
N ILE A 100 9.15 3.87 -13.08
CA ILE A 100 7.79 3.55 -12.65
C ILE A 100 6.79 4.64 -13.03
N ALA A 101 5.72 4.23 -13.72
CA ALA A 101 4.51 5.02 -13.88
C ALA A 101 3.51 4.70 -12.76
N ASP A 102 3.21 5.69 -11.91
CA ASP A 102 2.14 5.61 -10.90
C ASP A 102 0.77 5.64 -11.60
N ALA A 103 0.15 4.47 -11.75
CA ALA A 103 -1.13 4.34 -12.44
C ALA A 103 -2.29 4.98 -11.66
N PHE A 104 -2.22 5.06 -10.33
CA PHE A 104 -3.22 5.84 -9.57
C PHE A 104 -3.01 7.34 -9.71
N GLY A 105 -1.82 7.75 -10.13
CA GLY A 105 -1.44 9.13 -10.40
C GLY A 105 -1.25 9.96 -9.13
N LEU A 106 -1.19 9.33 -7.95
CA LEU A 106 -1.09 10.03 -6.67
C LEU A 106 0.22 10.83 -6.55
N ASN A 107 1.26 10.40 -7.26
CA ASN A 107 2.56 11.06 -7.32
C ASN A 107 2.91 11.59 -8.72
N SER A 108 1.93 11.76 -9.62
CA SER A 108 2.17 12.22 -10.99
C SER A 108 1.70 13.66 -11.20
N ARG A 109 2.66 14.56 -11.49
CA ARG A 109 2.36 15.95 -11.89
C ARG A 109 1.60 15.99 -13.23
N GLU A 110 1.87 15.06 -14.13
CA GLU A 110 1.13 14.99 -15.39
C GLU A 110 -0.34 14.63 -15.16
N PHE A 111 -0.60 13.67 -14.26
CA PHE A 111 -1.97 13.28 -13.94
C PHE A 111 -2.80 14.44 -13.39
N THR A 112 -2.24 15.21 -12.46
CA THR A 112 -2.91 16.36 -11.85
C THR A 112 -3.00 17.55 -12.80
N GLY A 113 -1.95 17.84 -13.56
CA GLY A 113 -1.90 18.97 -14.50
C GLY A 113 -2.51 18.64 -15.86
N ARG A 114 -1.77 17.90 -16.69
CA ARG A 114 -2.11 17.64 -18.11
C ARG A 114 -3.41 16.86 -18.29
N PHE A 115 -3.67 15.89 -17.41
CA PHE A 115 -4.84 15.04 -17.51
C PHE A 115 -6.01 15.48 -16.62
N ALA A 116 -5.84 16.53 -15.81
CA ALA A 116 -6.88 17.08 -14.93
C ALA A 116 -7.64 15.99 -14.15
N LEU A 117 -6.92 15.01 -13.61
CA LEU A 117 -7.47 13.87 -12.85
C LEU A 117 -8.37 12.91 -13.65
N HIS A 118 -8.42 13.00 -14.99
CA HIS A 118 -9.17 12.09 -15.85
C HIS A 118 -8.50 10.71 -15.97
N ARG A 119 -8.81 9.82 -15.01
CA ARG A 119 -8.23 8.46 -14.90
C ARG A 119 -8.21 7.67 -16.21
N LYS A 120 -9.32 7.63 -16.95
CA LYS A 120 -9.38 6.88 -18.23
C LYS A 120 -8.34 7.38 -19.24
N ARG A 121 -8.19 8.70 -19.37
CA ARG A 121 -7.19 9.31 -20.28
C ARG A 121 -5.76 9.08 -19.78
N TRP A 122 -5.56 9.07 -18.46
CA TRP A 122 -4.27 8.74 -17.85
C TRP A 122 -3.86 7.29 -18.10
N VAL A 123 -4.77 6.34 -17.93
CA VAL A 123 -4.52 4.92 -18.22
C VAL A 123 -4.26 4.70 -19.71
N ASP A 124 -5.07 5.31 -20.60
CA ASP A 124 -4.83 5.27 -22.05
C ASP A 124 -3.43 5.82 -22.41
N HIS A 125 -3.01 6.91 -21.75
CA HIS A 125 -1.66 7.44 -21.92
C HIS A 125 -0.57 6.45 -21.47
N ILE A 126 -0.68 5.87 -20.27
CA ILE A 126 0.29 4.89 -19.75
C ILE A 126 0.37 3.67 -20.67
N VAL A 127 -0.76 3.08 -21.05
CA VAL A 127 -0.79 1.86 -21.87
C VAL A 127 -0.18 2.12 -23.26
N ARG A 128 -0.36 3.31 -23.83
CA ARG A 128 0.27 3.69 -25.11
C ARG A 128 1.79 3.83 -25.02
N GLN A 129 2.36 4.09 -23.84
CA GLN A 129 3.81 4.02 -23.62
C GLN A 129 4.34 2.58 -23.63
N ARG A 130 3.44 1.58 -23.58
CA ARG A 130 3.75 0.14 -23.60
C ARG A 130 4.81 -0.25 -22.56
N PRO A 131 4.53 -0.04 -21.26
CA PRO A 131 5.45 -0.47 -20.21
C PRO A 131 5.73 -1.97 -20.31
N ASP A 132 6.94 -2.40 -19.97
CA ASP A 132 7.34 -3.80 -20.00
C ASP A 132 6.55 -4.68 -19.02
N ALA A 133 6.10 -4.07 -17.91
CA ALA A 133 5.21 -4.71 -16.96
C ALA A 133 4.11 -3.78 -16.45
N ILE A 134 2.96 -4.35 -16.13
CA ILE A 134 1.83 -3.68 -15.50
C ILE A 134 1.42 -4.48 -14.26
N VAL A 135 1.35 -3.80 -13.12
CA VAL A 135 0.91 -4.38 -11.85
C VAL A 135 -0.43 -3.79 -11.45
N LEU A 136 -1.46 -4.64 -11.45
CA LEU A 136 -2.82 -4.28 -11.04
C LEU A 136 -3.13 -4.88 -9.67
N VAL A 137 -3.99 -4.22 -8.90
CA VAL A 137 -4.52 -4.80 -7.65
C VAL A 137 -5.91 -5.34 -7.90
N SER A 138 -6.19 -6.58 -7.51
CA SER A 138 -7.50 -7.22 -7.61
C SER A 138 -7.92 -7.81 -6.27
N LYS A 139 -9.23 -7.96 -6.03
CA LYS A 139 -9.78 -8.75 -4.91
C LYS A 139 -10.03 -10.22 -5.27
N SER A 140 -9.69 -10.60 -6.50
CA SER A 140 -9.89 -11.94 -7.04
C SER A 140 -8.62 -12.41 -7.74
N LEU A 141 -8.27 -13.67 -7.50
CA LEU A 141 -7.18 -14.33 -8.21
C LEU A 141 -7.54 -14.66 -9.66
N HIS A 142 -8.83 -14.77 -9.99
CA HIS A 142 -9.28 -15.24 -11.30
C HIS A 142 -9.95 -14.15 -12.14
N GLU A 143 -10.54 -13.13 -11.49
CA GLU A 143 -11.18 -12.04 -12.20
C GLU A 143 -10.22 -10.85 -12.39
N GLU A 144 -10.18 -10.34 -13.62
CA GLU A 144 -9.56 -9.06 -13.98
C GLU A 144 -10.43 -7.87 -13.55
N ARG A 145 -11.00 -7.95 -12.34
CA ARG A 145 -11.69 -6.81 -11.73
C ARG A 145 -10.74 -6.09 -10.80
N GLY A 146 -10.61 -4.80 -11.03
CA GLY A 146 -9.82 -3.93 -10.21
C GLY A 146 -10.30 -3.90 -8.77
N ALA A 147 -9.35 -3.80 -7.85
CA ALA A 147 -9.63 -3.22 -6.55
C ALA A 147 -10.02 -1.74 -6.68
N TYR A 148 -9.54 -1.07 -7.73
CA TYR A 148 -9.77 0.34 -8.00
C TYR A 148 -10.21 0.57 -9.45
N ARG A 149 -10.94 1.67 -9.68
CA ARG A 149 -11.42 2.07 -11.02
C ARG A 149 -10.31 2.20 -12.06
N THR A 150 -9.09 2.56 -11.63
CA THR A 150 -7.93 2.62 -12.52
C THR A 150 -7.62 1.24 -13.12
N ASP A 151 -7.64 0.18 -12.30
CA ASP A 151 -7.34 -1.17 -12.75
C ASP A 151 -8.41 -1.67 -13.75
N ASP A 152 -9.68 -1.32 -13.53
CA ASP A 152 -10.77 -1.62 -14.48
C ASP A 152 -10.53 -0.98 -15.86
N HIS A 153 -9.96 0.22 -15.89
CA HIS A 153 -9.60 0.87 -17.15
C HIS A 153 -8.45 0.16 -17.87
N PHE A 154 -7.47 -0.40 -17.15
CA PHE A 154 -6.44 -1.25 -17.75
C PHE A 154 -7.06 -2.53 -18.31
N ALA A 155 -7.82 -3.25 -17.50
CA ALA A 155 -8.44 -4.51 -17.88
C ALA A 155 -9.40 -4.38 -19.07
N ALA A 156 -10.01 -3.21 -19.28
CA ALA A 156 -10.85 -2.91 -20.43
C ALA A 156 -10.09 -2.39 -21.66
N HIS A 157 -8.80 -2.06 -21.55
CA HIS A 157 -8.05 -1.42 -22.62
C HIS A 157 -7.64 -2.43 -23.72
N PRO A 158 -7.91 -2.17 -25.02
CA PRO A 158 -7.60 -3.12 -26.09
C PRO A 158 -6.12 -3.50 -26.19
N ILE A 159 -5.22 -2.51 -26.14
CA ILE A 159 -3.76 -2.74 -26.14
C ILE A 159 -3.34 -3.60 -24.94
N PHE A 160 -3.93 -3.39 -23.76
CA PHE A 160 -3.59 -4.20 -22.58
C PHE A 160 -3.93 -5.67 -22.81
N ARG A 161 -5.17 -5.95 -23.23
CA ARG A 161 -5.63 -7.34 -23.51
C ARG A 161 -4.84 -8.03 -24.62
N GLN A 162 -4.43 -7.28 -25.63
CA GLN A 162 -3.72 -7.82 -26.77
C GLN A 162 -2.25 -8.08 -26.44
N ASP A 163 -1.58 -7.10 -25.83
CA ASP A 163 -0.12 -7.05 -25.76
C ASP A 163 0.42 -7.55 -24.41
N TYR A 164 -0.42 -7.77 -23.39
CA TYR A 164 0.03 -8.23 -22.07
C TYR A 164 -0.50 -9.61 -21.72
N VAL A 165 0.31 -10.36 -20.97
CA VAL A 165 -0.03 -11.70 -20.49
C VAL A 165 0.12 -11.71 -18.97
N PHE A 166 -0.85 -12.33 -18.30
CA PHE A 166 -0.76 -12.59 -16.87
C PHE A 166 0.39 -13.56 -16.59
N GLU A 167 1.27 -13.19 -15.68
CA GLU A 167 2.45 -13.97 -15.34
C GLU A 167 2.40 -14.50 -13.90
N GLU A 168 2.11 -13.63 -12.92
CA GLU A 168 2.20 -13.97 -11.49
C GLU A 168 1.18 -13.18 -10.67
N ALA A 169 0.79 -13.71 -9.50
CA ALA A 169 -0.03 -12.99 -8.54
C ALA A 169 0.55 -13.07 -7.12
N VAL A 170 0.94 -11.92 -6.57
CA VAL A 170 1.41 -11.83 -5.18
C VAL A 170 0.22 -11.58 -4.25
N ALA A 171 -0.03 -12.51 -3.32
CA ALA A 171 -1.06 -12.36 -2.31
C ALA A 171 -0.76 -11.19 -1.35
N GLY A 172 -1.76 -10.35 -1.14
CA GLY A 172 -1.82 -9.28 -0.15
C GLY A 172 -2.86 -9.57 0.94
N PRO A 173 -3.04 -8.65 1.89
CA PRO A 173 -4.00 -8.83 2.98
C PRO A 173 -5.44 -8.80 2.47
N SER A 174 -6.37 -9.39 3.25
CA SER A 174 -7.81 -9.26 3.01
C SER A 174 -8.27 -9.70 1.61
N GLY A 175 -7.59 -10.70 1.01
CA GLY A 175 -7.92 -11.22 -0.31
C GLY A 175 -7.49 -10.32 -1.47
N TYR A 176 -6.69 -9.28 -1.23
CA TYR A 176 -6.09 -8.53 -2.32
C TYR A 176 -4.96 -9.34 -2.97
N HIS A 177 -4.80 -9.19 -4.28
CA HIS A 177 -3.72 -9.78 -5.08
C HIS A 177 -3.11 -8.70 -5.95
N TYR A 178 -1.78 -8.65 -6.00
CA TYR A 178 -1.03 -7.85 -6.97
C TYR A 178 -0.77 -8.74 -8.18
N ARG A 179 -1.54 -8.52 -9.25
CA ARG A 179 -1.45 -9.27 -10.50
C ARG A 179 -0.39 -8.61 -11.39
N ILE A 180 0.61 -9.38 -11.77
CA ILE A 180 1.73 -8.93 -12.60
C ILE A 180 1.47 -9.41 -14.02
N TYR A 181 1.46 -8.44 -14.93
CA TYR A 181 1.29 -8.66 -16.36
C TYR A 181 2.56 -8.22 -17.06
N LEU A 182 3.07 -9.06 -17.96
CA LEU A 182 4.26 -8.74 -18.75
C LEU A 182 3.86 -8.48 -20.20
N HIS A 183 4.52 -7.53 -20.83
CA HIS A 183 4.31 -7.23 -22.23
C HIS A 183 4.93 -8.34 -23.11
N ARG A 184 4.18 -8.83 -24.10
CA ARG A 184 4.55 -9.99 -24.95
C ARG A 184 5.88 -9.85 -25.70
N ARG A 185 6.31 -8.61 -25.96
CA ARG A 185 7.57 -8.34 -26.69
C ARG A 185 8.79 -8.29 -25.79
N THR A 186 8.60 -8.12 -24.48
CA THR A 186 9.72 -8.02 -23.54
C THR A 186 10.34 -9.41 -23.47
N PRO A 187 11.59 -9.62 -23.90
CA PRO A 187 12.22 -10.92 -23.82
C PRO A 187 12.37 -11.26 -22.34
N HIS A 188 11.50 -12.15 -21.85
CA HIS A 188 11.57 -12.62 -20.47
C HIS A 188 12.86 -13.42 -20.35
N ARG A 189 13.87 -12.85 -19.70
CA ARG A 189 14.84 -13.72 -19.04
C ARG A 189 14.04 -14.48 -18.00
N ARG A 190 13.65 -15.71 -18.31
CA ARG A 190 13.58 -16.76 -17.28
C ARG A 190 15.01 -16.97 -16.78
N ALA A 191 15.58 -15.95 -16.14
CA ALA A 191 16.73 -16.15 -15.30
C ALA A 191 16.28 -17.20 -14.30
N GLU A 192 17.14 -18.19 -14.02
CA GLU A 192 16.89 -19.06 -12.87
C GLU A 192 16.48 -18.17 -11.70
N PRO A 193 15.37 -18.51 -10.99
CA PRO A 193 14.81 -17.64 -9.97
C PRO A 193 15.90 -17.21 -9.02
N ARG A 194 16.33 -15.94 -9.16
CA ARG A 194 17.44 -15.41 -8.39
C ARG A 194 17.00 -15.40 -6.93
N ARG A 195 17.85 -15.93 -6.05
CA ARG A 195 17.57 -15.99 -4.62
C ARG A 195 17.75 -14.59 -4.02
N LEU A 196 16.77 -13.72 -4.26
CA LEU A 196 16.65 -12.48 -3.51
C LEU A 196 16.41 -12.79 -2.03
N PRO A 197 16.88 -11.91 -1.12
CA PRO A 197 16.74 -12.15 0.31
C PRO A 197 15.28 -12.39 0.67
N ARG A 198 15.05 -13.45 1.45
CA ARG A 198 13.71 -13.77 1.94
C ARG A 198 13.22 -12.61 2.80
N ILE A 199 12.06 -12.07 2.45
CA ILE A 199 11.40 -11.03 3.22
C ILE A 199 10.70 -11.71 4.40
N GLU A 200 11.32 -11.64 5.58
CA GLU A 200 10.85 -12.26 6.82
C GLU A 200 9.82 -11.38 7.53
N GLY A 201 9.86 -10.07 7.28
CA GLY A 201 8.91 -9.09 7.77
C GLY A 201 9.11 -8.67 9.22
N GLY A 202 10.13 -9.18 9.91
CA GLY A 202 10.49 -8.80 11.27
C GLY A 202 10.89 -7.32 11.39
N ASP A 203 11.66 -6.82 10.42
CA ASP A 203 12.06 -5.42 10.30
C ASP A 203 11.88 -4.98 8.84
N LEU A 204 10.75 -4.32 8.56
CA LEU A 204 10.37 -3.92 7.21
C LEU A 204 11.35 -2.93 6.57
N VAL A 205 11.98 -2.07 7.37
CA VAL A 205 12.93 -1.07 6.88
C VAL A 205 14.20 -1.78 6.45
N ARG A 206 14.75 -2.63 7.32
CA ARG A 206 15.92 -3.45 7.00
C ARG A 206 15.66 -4.41 5.84
N ASP A 207 14.46 -4.99 5.75
CA ASP A 207 14.06 -5.84 4.61
C ASP A 207 14.03 -5.05 3.29
N ALA A 208 13.47 -3.84 3.31
CA ALA A 208 13.44 -2.96 2.13
C ALA A 208 14.85 -2.55 1.70
N GLU A 209 15.74 -2.21 2.65
CA GLU A 209 17.13 -1.86 2.36
C GLU A 209 17.93 -3.05 1.83
N ARG A 210 17.81 -4.22 2.47
CA ARG A 210 18.45 -5.47 2.00
C ARG A 210 18.03 -5.80 0.58
N LEU A 211 16.73 -5.70 0.30
CA LEU A 211 16.19 -5.94 -1.04
C LEU A 211 16.72 -4.93 -2.05
N ARG A 212 16.69 -3.63 -1.71
CA ARG A 212 17.24 -2.56 -2.57
C ARG A 212 18.72 -2.79 -2.88
N LEU A 213 19.53 -3.13 -1.88
CA LEU A 213 20.95 -3.42 -2.06
C LEU A 213 21.20 -4.68 -2.89
N ALA A 214 20.41 -5.74 -2.69
CA ALA A 214 20.49 -6.96 -3.49
C ALA A 214 20.17 -6.67 -4.96
N ILE A 215 19.06 -5.95 -5.23
CA ILE A 215 18.68 -5.53 -6.58
C ILE A 215 19.77 -4.63 -7.19
N ALA A 216 20.40 -3.74 -6.40
CA ALA A 216 21.43 -2.82 -6.86
C ALA A 216 22.79 -3.47 -7.19
N ARG A 217 23.14 -4.61 -6.59
CA ARG A 217 24.43 -5.28 -6.84
C ARG A 217 24.46 -6.15 -8.09
N GLU A 218 23.30 -6.60 -8.58
CA GLU A 218 23.21 -7.65 -9.59
C GLU A 218 22.92 -7.17 -11.03
N GLY A 219 23.07 -5.88 -11.29
CA GLY A 219 22.92 -5.27 -12.61
C GLY A 219 23.83 -4.06 -12.75
#